data_AF-A0A2S9PMQ4-F1
#
_entry.id   AF-A0A2S9PMQ4-F1
#
_cell.length_a   1.000
_cell.length_b   1.000
_cell.length_c   1.000
_cell.angle_alpha   90.00
_cell.angle_beta   90.00
_cell.angle_gamma   90.00
#
_symmetry.space_group_name_H-M   'P 1'
#
loop_
_entity.id
_entity.type
_entity.pdbx_description
1 polymer ?
#
loop_
_entity_poly.entity_id
_entity_poly.type
_entity_poly.pdbx_seq_one_letter_code
_entity_poly.pdbx_strand_id
1 'polypeptide(L)' 'AKPHAVAAPRPGACWFTEWAGNRVGHLTAEGVLTSYDLPSPGSEPHGIAAGPDGALWVALETGAVARMTP' A
#
# COMPACT_ATOMS: atom_id res chain seq x y z
N ALA A 1 10.36 -1.38 8.82
CA ALA A 1 9.45 -1.73 7.72
C ALA A 1 9.41 -3.25 7.58
N LYS A 2 8.23 -3.87 7.56
CA LYS A 2 8.04 -5.30 7.26
C LYS A 2 7.08 -5.38 6.05
N PRO A 3 7.59 -5.36 4.81
CA PRO A 3 6.73 -5.39 3.63
C PRO A 3 5.99 -6.74 3.55
N HIS A 4 4.69 -6.73 3.18
CA HIS A 4 3.85 -7.94 3.19
C HIS A 4 3.31 -8.32 1.82
N ALA A 5 2.52 -7.45 1.17
CA ALA A 5 1.93 -7.70 -0.15
C ALA A 5 2.31 -6.61 -1.15
N VAL A 6 2.17 -6.91 -2.44
CA VAL A 6 2.50 -6.01 -3.55
C VAL A 6 1.40 -6.02 -4.61
N ALA A 7 1.11 -4.86 -5.20
CA ALA A 7 0.28 -4.68 -6.38
C ALA A 7 1.04 -3.85 -7.43
N ALA A 8 1.00 -4.28 -8.68
CA ALA A 8 1.65 -3.59 -9.80
C ALA A 8 0.60 -3.19 -10.85
N PRO A 9 -0.17 -2.10 -10.62
CA PRO A 9 -1.23 -1.67 -11.52
C PRO A 9 -0.72 -1.21 -12.89
N ARG A 10 0.56 -0.83 -12.99
CA ARG A 10 1.22 -0.43 -14.23
C ARG A 10 2.58 -1.11 -14.31
N PRO A 11 3.07 -1.45 -15.51
CA PRO A 11 4.41 -1.98 -15.67
C PRO A 11 5.48 -1.05 -15.08
N GLY A 12 6.48 -1.63 -14.42
CA GLY A 12 7.64 -0.90 -13.88
C GLY A 12 7.41 -0.19 -12.55
N ALA A 13 6.18 0.00 -12.09
CA ALA A 13 5.91 0.58 -10.77
C ALA A 13 5.14 -0.41 -9.88
N CYS A 14 5.36 -0.36 -8.57
CA CYS A 14 4.62 -1.18 -7.63
C CYS A 14 4.26 -0.44 -6.34
N TRP A 15 3.17 -0.89 -5.76
CA TRP A 15 2.67 -0.47 -4.46
C TRP A 15 2.75 -1.65 -3.51
N PHE A 16 3.13 -1.42 -2.26
CA PHE A 16 3.26 -2.49 -1.29
C PHE A 16 2.86 -2.05 0.11
N THR A 17 2.39 -2.98 0.92
CA THR A 17 2.06 -2.73 2.32
C THR A 17 3.29 -2.89 3.19
N GLU A 18 3.51 -1.97 4.13
CA GLU A 18 4.51 -2.08 5.18
C GLU A 18 3.83 -2.40 6.52
N TRP A 19 3.56 -3.68 6.78
CA TRP A 19 2.80 -4.16 7.95
C TRP A 19 3.26 -3.51 9.27
N ALA A 20 4.52 -3.73 9.69
CA ALA A 20 5.03 -3.13 10.92
C ALA A 20 5.37 -1.63 10.79
N GLY A 21 5.35 -1.09 9.56
CA GLY A 21 5.56 0.33 9.34
C GLY A 21 4.29 1.16 9.59
N ASN A 22 3.11 0.54 9.49
CA ASN A 22 1.82 1.23 9.39
C ASN A 22 1.73 2.15 8.16
N ARG A 23 2.27 1.69 7.02
CA ARG A 23 2.40 2.49 5.79
C ARG A 23 2.08 1.68 4.55
N VAL A 24 1.90 2.41 3.45
CA VAL A 24 1.93 1.88 2.09
C VAL A 24 3.11 2.52 1.36
N GLY A 25 3.93 1.71 0.72
CA GLY A 25 5.05 2.15 -0.11
C GLY A 25 4.70 2.17 -1.59
N HIS A 26 5.32 3.08 -2.33
CA HIS A 26 5.31 3.16 -3.79
C HIS A 26 6.74 3.20 -4.30
N LEU A 27 7.07 2.29 -5.22
CA LEU A 27 8.34 2.27 -5.94
C LEU A 27 8.07 2.55 -7.42
N THR A 28 8.66 3.62 -7.95
CA THR A 28 8.57 3.94 -9.39
C THR A 28 9.56 3.12 -10.21
N ALA A 29 9.39 3.13 -11.53
CA ALA A 29 10.30 2.43 -12.46
C ALA A 29 11.74 2.96 -12.42
N GLU A 30 11.91 4.22 -12.03
CA GLU A 30 13.19 4.89 -11.86
C GLU A 30 13.84 4.59 -10.49
N GLY A 31 13.19 3.76 -9.66
CA GLY A 31 13.67 3.38 -8.33
C GLY A 31 13.39 4.41 -7.24
N VAL A 32 12.48 5.37 -7.47
CA VAL A 32 12.08 6.35 -6.45
C VAL A 32 11.11 5.69 -5.47
N LEU A 33 11.49 5.67 -4.20
CA LEU A 33 10.67 5.12 -3.11
C LEU A 33 9.97 6.26 -2.36
N THR A 34 8.65 6.16 -2.20
CA THR A 34 7.84 7.02 -1.32
C THR A 34 6.99 6.15 -0.41
N SER A 35 6.92 6.48 0.88
CA SER A 35 6.04 5.81 1.84
C SER A 35 4.95 6.78 2.31
N TYR A 36 3.75 6.26 2.49
CA TYR A 36 2.55 6.99 2.91
C TYR A 36 2.05 6.40 4.23
N ASP A 37 2.03 7.21 5.28
CA ASP A 37 1.53 6.79 6.59
C ASP A 37 0.02 6.57 6.55
N LEU A 38 -0.44 5.48 7.17
CA LEU A 38 -1.86 5.31 7.45
C LEU A 38 -2.26 6.20 8.63
N PRO A 39 -3.41 6.89 8.56
CA PRO A 39 -3.80 7.87 9.57
C PRO A 39 -4.09 7.23 10.94
N SER A 40 -4.53 5.97 10.95
CA SER A 40 -4.80 5.22 12.17
C SER A 40 -3.55 4.43 12.57
N PRO A 41 -2.99 4.67 13.77
CA PRO A 41 -1.87 3.86 14.29
C PRO A 41 -2.26 2.38 14.42
N GLY A 42 -1.31 1.48 14.21
CA GLY A 42 -1.54 0.04 14.39
C GLY A 42 -2.55 -0.56 13.40
N SER A 43 -2.68 0.01 12.20
CA SER A 43 -3.58 -0.51 11.17
C SER A 43 -3.12 -1.83 10.57
N GLU A 44 -1.82 -2.14 10.68
CA GLU A 44 -1.25 -3.42 10.23
C GLU A 44 -1.67 -3.77 8.78
N PRO A 45 -1.30 -2.95 7.78
CA PRO A 45 -1.72 -3.19 6.40
C PRO A 45 -1.13 -4.50 5.86
N HIS A 46 -1.99 -5.33 5.28
CA HIS A 46 -1.64 -6.67 4.80
C HIS A 46 -1.86 -6.81 3.29
N GLY A 47 -3.08 -7.10 2.85
CA GLY A 47 -3.40 -7.23 1.43
C GLY A 47 -3.49 -5.88 0.74
N ILE A 48 -3.09 -5.81 -0.54
CA ILE A 48 -3.27 -4.64 -1.40
C ILE A 48 -3.71 -5.05 -2.79
N ALA A 49 -4.65 -4.30 -3.36
CA ALA A 49 -5.12 -4.46 -4.73
C ALA A 49 -5.35 -3.09 -5.38
N ALA A 50 -5.15 -2.99 -6.69
CA ALA A 50 -5.55 -1.82 -7.46
C ALA A 50 -6.99 -1.99 -7.96
N GLY A 51 -7.80 -0.95 -7.79
CA GLY A 51 -9.14 -0.85 -8.34
C GLY A 51 -9.13 -0.38 -9.80
N PRO A 52 -10.24 -0.61 -10.54
CA PRO A 52 -10.38 -0.15 -11.93
C PRO A 52 -10.43 1.38 -12.06
N ASP A 53 -10.72 2.07 -10.96
CA ASP A 53 -10.71 3.54 -10.85
C ASP A 53 -9.31 4.11 -10.57
N GLY A 54 -8.28 3.26 -10.50
CA GLY A 54 -6.91 3.66 -10.19
C GLY A 54 -6.63 3.86 -8.69
N ALA A 55 -7.63 3.69 -7.82
CA ALA A 55 -7.42 3.70 -6.37
C ALA A 55 -6.76 2.40 -5.90
N LEU A 56 -6.07 2.45 -4.76
CA LEU A 56 -5.57 1.26 -4.08
C LEU A 56 -6.49 0.91 -2.92
N TRP A 57 -6.73 -0.37 -2.76
CA TRP A 57 -7.51 -0.94 -1.67
C TRP A 57 -6.60 -1.79 -0.80
N VAL A 58 -6.58 -1.50 0.50
CA VAL A 58 -5.66 -2.11 1.46
C VAL A 58 -6.47 -2.77 2.57
N ALA A 59 -6.33 -4.08 2.74
CA ALA A 59 -6.90 -4.80 3.86
C ALA A 59 -6.07 -4.52 5.12
N LEU A 60 -6.75 -4.11 6.19
CA LEU A 60 -6.17 -3.82 7.49
C LEU A 60 -6.55 -4.94 8.46
N GLU A 61 -5.60 -5.42 9.26
CA GLU A 61 -5.87 -6.44 10.29
C GLU A 61 -6.81 -5.92 11.41
N THR A 62 -7.09 -4.61 11.42
CA THR A 62 -8.13 -3.99 12.26
C THR A 62 -9.57 -4.31 11.81
N GLY A 63 -9.75 -5.09 10.74
CA GLY A 63 -11.07 -5.47 10.21
C GLY A 63 -11.68 -4.42 9.26
N ALA A 64 -10.86 -3.50 8.75
CA ALA A 64 -11.29 -2.45 7.83
C ALA A 64 -10.55 -2.54 6.49
N VAL A 65 -11.04 -1.79 5.49
CA VAL A 65 -10.35 -1.59 4.22
C VAL A 65 -10.08 -0.10 4.04
N ALA A 66 -8.81 0.26 3.80
CA ALA A 66 -8.45 1.61 3.41
C ALA A 66 -8.51 1.75 1.88
N ARG A 67 -9.03 2.90 1.42
CA ARG A 67 -8.96 3.31 0.01
C ARG A 67 -7.98 4.47 -0.10
N MET A 68 -7.00 4.35 -0.98
CA MET A 68 -6.00 5.38 -1.25
C MET A 68 -6.11 5.87 -2.69
N THR A 69 -6.12 7.18 -2.86
CA THR A 69 -6.01 7.85 -4.16
C THR A 69 -4.73 8.68 -4.16
N PRO A 70 -3.59 8.05 -4.53
CA PRO A 70 -2.29 8.71 -4.53
C PRO A 70 -2.13 9.72 -5.67
#